data_AF-A0A662V2D6-F1
#
_entry.id   AF-A0A662V2D6-F1
#
_cell.length_a   1.000
_cell.length_b   1.000
_cell.length_c   1.000
_cell.angle_alpha   90.00
_cell.angle_beta   90.00
_cell.angle_gamma   90.00
#
_symmetry.space_group_name_H-M   'P 1'
#
loop_
_entity.id
_entity.type
_entity.pdbx_description
1 polymer ?
#
loop_
_entity_poly.entity_id
_entity_poly.type
_entity_poly.pdbx_seq_one_letter_code
_entity_poly.pdbx_strand_id
1 'polypeptide(L)'
;MPEVRHVREELWDEHTKEFRLRSLPTVPDVELPILRDDLSVSPGGSTVIGSVTVPPGTVLRVTYLKYLTSDPRGALFSIAQNGSAVDYPYLPSAGETIVKEGVDNPVYVLEGTVEVYLNAVFGAVSPGTVYGLVLHGYYSRQEELGGVT
;
A
#
# COMPACT_ATOMS: atom_id res chain seq x y z
N MET A 1 20.54 21.79 -23.09
CA MET A 1 19.96 21.43 -21.77
C MET A 1 19.07 22.57 -21.32
N PRO A 2 17.73 22.46 -21.43
CA PRO A 2 16.84 23.45 -20.85
C PRO A 2 16.21 22.96 -19.54
N GLU A 3 16.10 23.90 -18.62
CA GLU A 3 15.73 23.78 -17.21
C GLU A 3 14.31 23.27 -16.99
N VAL A 4 14.18 22.36 -16.02
CA VAL A 4 12.91 21.89 -15.49
C VAL A 4 12.31 22.97 -14.60
N ARG A 5 11.16 23.52 -14.97
CA ARG A 5 10.35 24.36 -14.07
C ARG A 5 9.16 23.58 -13.56
N HIS A 6 9.25 23.20 -12.28
CA HIS A 6 8.16 22.63 -11.51
C HIS A 6 7.06 23.69 -11.33
N VAL A 7 5.92 23.49 -11.99
CA VAL A 7 4.68 24.18 -11.65
C VAL A 7 3.97 23.29 -10.62
N ARG A 8 4.05 23.66 -9.33
CA ARG A 8 3.26 23.01 -8.27
C ARG A 8 1.91 23.71 -8.19
N GLU A 9 0.84 22.94 -8.34
CA GLU A 9 -0.54 23.43 -8.31
C GLU A 9 -0.95 23.79 -6.87
N GLU A 10 -1.65 24.91 -6.71
CA GLU A 10 -2.22 25.36 -5.44
C GLU A 10 -3.67 24.88 -5.31
N LEU A 11 -3.99 24.22 -4.19
CA LEU A 11 -5.32 23.73 -3.84
C LEU A 11 -5.87 24.51 -2.65
N TRP A 12 -7.16 24.81 -2.71
CA TRP A 12 -7.87 25.44 -1.60
C TRP A 12 -8.14 24.41 -0.49
N ASP A 13 -7.56 24.62 0.69
CA ASP A 13 -7.79 23.77 1.87
C ASP A 13 -9.05 24.25 2.61
N GLU A 14 -10.11 23.44 2.58
CA GLU A 14 -11.39 23.76 3.21
C GLU A 14 -11.37 23.74 4.75
N HIS A 15 -10.37 23.12 5.37
CA HIS A 15 -10.24 23.09 6.83
C HIS A 15 -9.50 24.33 7.35
N THR A 16 -8.42 24.73 6.66
CA THR A 16 -7.59 25.90 7.06
C THR A 16 -8.00 27.20 6.36
N LYS A 17 -8.83 27.12 5.33
CA LYS A 17 -9.31 28.25 4.51
C LYS A 17 -8.18 29.05 3.85
N GLU A 18 -7.13 28.35 3.42
CA GLU A 18 -5.96 28.93 2.75
C GLU A 18 -5.64 28.15 1.46
N PHE A 19 -5.06 28.82 0.46
CA PHE A 19 -4.48 28.14 -0.70
C PHE A 19 -3.16 27.49 -0.30
N ARG A 20 -3.07 26.17 -0.46
CA ARG A 20 -1.87 25.38 -0.18
C ARG A 20 -1.36 24.77 -1.47
N LEU A 21 -0.06 24.94 -1.73
CA LEU A 21 0.65 24.16 -2.74
C LEU A 21 0.36 22.68 -2.49
N ARG A 22 0.22 21.86 -3.55
CA ARG A 22 0.02 20.40 -3.49
C ARG A 22 1.17 19.73 -2.74
N SER A 23 1.12 19.82 -1.42
CA SER A 23 1.64 18.86 -0.48
C SER A 23 0.54 17.83 -0.28
N LEU A 24 0.95 16.59 -0.12
CA LEU A 24 0.06 15.48 0.14
C LEU A 24 -0.94 15.77 1.25
N PRO A 25 -2.13 15.16 1.19
CA PRO A 25 -3.16 15.40 2.19
C PRO A 25 -2.57 15.12 3.59
N THR A 26 -2.86 16.01 4.53
CA THR A 26 -2.38 15.90 5.92
C THR A 26 -2.96 14.69 6.64
N VAL A 27 -4.00 14.06 6.08
CA VAL A 27 -4.66 12.83 6.52
C VAL A 27 -4.84 11.92 5.29
N PRO A 28 -4.57 10.62 5.36
CA PRO A 28 -4.78 9.72 4.22
C PRO A 28 -6.27 9.54 3.88
N ASP A 29 -6.61 9.40 2.60
CA ASP A 29 -7.98 9.05 2.17
C ASP A 29 -8.30 7.58 2.45
N VAL A 30 -7.26 6.75 2.53
CA VAL A 30 -7.37 5.31 2.76
C VAL A 30 -6.46 4.93 3.91
N GLU A 31 -7.05 4.34 4.94
CA GLU A 31 -6.36 3.62 5.99
C GLU A 31 -6.90 2.19 6.00
N LEU A 32 -6.00 1.22 5.79
CA LEU A 32 -6.30 -0.21 5.92
C LEU A 32 -5.43 -0.80 7.02
N PRO A 33 -5.94 -0.88 8.26
CA PRO A 33 -5.29 -1.55 9.37
C PRO A 33 -5.83 -2.98 9.50
N ILE A 34 -4.94 -3.95 9.40
CA ILE A 34 -5.26 -5.38 9.49
C ILE A 34 -4.37 -6.02 10.54
N LEU A 35 -5.01 -6.81 11.39
CA LEU A 35 -4.37 -7.71 12.32
C LEU A 35 -5.16 -9.03 12.27
N ARG A 36 -4.50 -10.14 11.96
CA ARG A 36 -5.11 -11.46 11.83
C ARG A 36 -4.30 -12.48 12.61
N ASP A 37 -4.99 -13.27 13.41
CA ASP A 37 -4.45 -14.38 14.19
C ASP A 37 -5.25 -15.69 13.98
N ASP A 38 -6.26 -15.65 13.12
CA ASP A 38 -7.20 -16.73 12.81
C ASP A 38 -6.82 -17.50 11.53
N LEU A 39 -5.72 -17.14 10.88
CA LEU A 39 -5.33 -17.69 9.58
C LEU A 39 -4.82 -19.13 9.70
N SER A 40 -5.27 -19.98 8.78
CA SER A 40 -4.79 -21.36 8.62
C SER A 40 -4.50 -21.63 7.16
N VAL A 41 -3.22 -21.76 6.79
CA VAL A 41 -2.78 -21.93 5.40
C VAL A 41 -1.78 -23.08 5.32
N SER A 42 -2.03 -24.03 4.44
CA SER A 42 -1.10 -25.14 4.18
C SER A 42 0.23 -24.61 3.60
N PRO A 43 1.35 -25.34 3.80
CA PRO A 43 2.63 -24.97 3.21
C PRO A 43 2.53 -24.77 1.69
N GLY A 44 3.12 -23.69 1.18
CA GLY A 44 3.05 -23.31 -0.24
C GLY A 44 1.73 -22.66 -0.68
N GLY A 45 0.73 -22.58 0.21
CA GLY A 45 -0.51 -21.84 -0.05
C GLY A 45 -0.37 -20.33 0.19
N SER A 46 -1.41 -19.60 -0.18
CA SER A 46 -1.55 -18.17 0.11
C SER A 46 -2.98 -17.86 0.57
N THR A 47 -3.13 -16.76 1.31
CA THR A 47 -4.44 -16.27 1.74
C THR A 47 -4.49 -14.75 1.70
N VAL A 48 -5.64 -14.19 1.35
CA VAL A 48 -5.86 -12.74 1.37
C VAL A 48 -5.99 -12.29 2.82
N ILE A 49 -5.11 -11.39 3.25
CA ILE A 49 -5.21 -10.76 4.57
C ILE A 49 -5.99 -9.44 4.50
N GLY A 50 -6.00 -8.80 3.33
CA GLY A 50 -6.65 -7.51 3.11
C GLY A 50 -6.90 -7.20 1.64
N SER A 51 -7.91 -6.37 1.37
CA SER A 51 -8.17 -5.87 0.03
C SER A 51 -8.65 -4.42 0.05
N VAL A 52 -8.36 -3.70 -1.03
CA VAL A 52 -8.87 -2.36 -1.31
C VAL A 52 -9.32 -2.32 -2.77
N THR A 53 -10.54 -1.85 -3.01
CA THR A 53 -11.01 -1.58 -4.36
C THR A 53 -10.78 -0.11 -4.67
N VAL A 54 -9.87 0.18 -5.60
CA VAL A 54 -9.59 1.53 -6.07
C VAL A 54 -10.70 1.96 -7.04
N PRO A 55 -11.35 3.12 -6.83
CA PRO A 55 -12.40 3.61 -7.71
C PRO A 55 -11.91 3.76 -9.16
N PRO A 56 -12.74 3.41 -10.17
CA PRO A 56 -12.39 3.60 -11.58
C PRO A 56 -12.01 5.06 -11.90
N GLY A 57 -11.02 5.25 -12.77
CA GLY A 57 -10.50 6.58 -13.14
C GLY A 57 -9.60 7.23 -12.08
N THR A 58 -9.26 6.48 -11.02
CA THR A 58 -8.32 6.91 -9.99
C THR A 58 -7.24 5.86 -9.75
N VAL A 59 -6.14 6.31 -9.15
CA VAL A 59 -5.08 5.46 -8.61
C VAL A 59 -4.96 5.71 -7.11
N LEU A 60 -4.72 4.64 -6.35
CA LEU A 60 -4.34 4.71 -4.94
C LEU A 60 -2.82 4.89 -4.85
N ARG A 61 -2.40 6.04 -4.31
CA ARG A 61 -1.00 6.32 -4.00
C ARG A 61 -0.75 5.96 -2.55
N VAL A 62 -0.08 4.84 -2.33
CA VAL A 62 0.29 4.36 -1.00
C VAL A 62 1.47 5.17 -0.51
N THR A 63 1.29 5.94 0.56
CA THR A 63 2.31 6.83 1.13
C THR A 63 2.99 6.23 2.34
N TYR A 64 2.32 5.27 3.00
CA TYR A 64 2.83 4.58 4.17
C TYR A 64 2.42 3.12 4.13
N LEU A 65 3.34 2.26 4.51
CA LEU A 65 3.08 0.84 4.58
C LEU A 65 3.92 0.19 5.65
N LYS A 66 3.24 -0.53 6.55
CA LYS A 66 3.83 -1.24 7.68
C LYS A 66 3.42 -2.71 7.66
N TYR A 67 4.40 -3.59 7.83
CA TYR A 67 4.19 -5.03 7.99
C TYR A 67 4.64 -5.50 9.36
N LEU A 68 3.96 -6.48 9.92
CA LEU A 68 4.37 -7.15 11.16
C LEU A 68 4.03 -8.63 11.14
N THR A 69 4.80 -9.41 11.90
CA THR A 69 4.54 -10.83 12.14
C THR A 69 4.99 -11.22 13.55
N SER A 70 4.29 -12.15 14.18
CA SER A 70 4.79 -12.89 15.34
C SER A 70 5.38 -14.25 14.97
N ASP A 71 5.41 -14.61 13.69
CA ASP A 71 6.01 -15.86 13.22
C ASP A 71 7.54 -15.79 13.35
N PRO A 72 8.17 -16.68 14.13
CA PRO A 72 9.62 -16.65 14.33
C PRO A 72 10.42 -16.87 13.05
N ARG A 73 9.80 -17.41 12.00
CA ARG A 73 10.43 -17.63 10.68
C ARG A 73 10.36 -16.39 9.77
N GLY A 74 9.68 -15.34 10.21
CA GLY A 74 9.32 -14.21 9.36
C GLY A 74 8.05 -14.47 8.54
N ALA A 75 7.76 -13.56 7.61
CA ALA A 75 6.58 -13.61 6.76
C ALA A 75 6.86 -13.03 5.38
N LEU A 76 6.36 -13.70 4.34
CA LEU A 76 6.36 -13.18 2.97
C LEU A 76 4.95 -12.71 2.61
N PHE A 77 4.81 -11.42 2.36
CA PHE A 77 3.58 -10.84 1.84
C PHE A 77 3.67 -10.72 0.32
N SER A 78 2.54 -10.62 -0.35
CA SER A 78 2.50 -10.16 -1.74
C SER A 78 1.39 -9.14 -1.92
N ILE A 79 1.69 -8.09 -2.67
CA ILE A 79 0.70 -7.10 -3.10
C ILE A 79 0.35 -7.46 -4.52
N ALA A 80 -0.92 -7.77 -4.77
CA ALA A 80 -1.44 -8.05 -6.08
C ALA A 80 -2.41 -6.96 -6.52
N GLN A 81 -2.33 -6.62 -7.80
CA GLN A 81 -3.23 -5.71 -8.47
C GLN A 81 -3.93 -6.48 -9.60
N ASN A 82 -5.25 -6.52 -9.60
CA ASN A 82 -6.06 -7.21 -10.60
C ASN A 82 -5.60 -8.67 -10.82
N GLY A 83 -5.24 -9.36 -9.74
CA GLY A 83 -4.76 -10.75 -9.75
C GLY A 83 -3.29 -10.95 -10.12
N SER A 84 -2.54 -9.89 -10.43
CA SER A 84 -1.10 -9.97 -10.74
C SER A 84 -0.25 -9.37 -9.63
N ALA A 85 0.78 -10.09 -9.19
CA ALA A 85 1.66 -9.61 -8.12
C ALA A 85 2.55 -8.45 -8.59
N VAL A 86 2.61 -7.40 -7.77
CA VAL A 86 3.38 -6.17 -7.99
C VAL A 86 4.65 -6.15 -7.14
N ASP A 87 4.58 -6.64 -5.89
CA ASP A 87 5.74 -6.72 -4.99
C ASP A 87 5.58 -7.89 -4.00
N TYR A 88 6.70 -8.32 -3.41
CA TYR A 88 6.82 -9.40 -2.45
C TYR A 88 7.61 -8.97 -1.19
N PRO A 89 7.03 -8.11 -0.34
CA PRO A 89 7.69 -7.68 0.88
C PRO A 89 7.96 -8.86 1.81
N TYR A 90 9.23 -9.03 2.17
CA TYR A 90 9.69 -10.06 3.09
C TYR A 90 10.11 -9.45 4.42
N LEU A 91 9.54 -9.97 5.50
CA LEU A 91 9.91 -9.65 6.88
C LEU A 91 10.68 -10.84 7.46
N PRO A 92 11.96 -10.71 7.82
CA PRO A 92 12.82 -11.86 8.09
C PRO A 92 12.65 -12.47 9.49
N SER A 93 12.04 -11.76 10.44
CA SER A 93 11.83 -12.30 11.78
C SER A 93 10.60 -11.73 12.49
N ALA A 94 10.20 -12.39 13.58
CA ALA A 94 9.09 -11.94 14.44
C ALA A 94 9.45 -10.65 15.19
N GLY A 95 8.45 -9.79 15.39
CA GLY A 95 8.62 -8.53 16.12
C GLY A 95 9.36 -7.45 15.32
N GLU A 96 9.94 -7.80 14.17
CA GLU A 96 10.38 -6.81 13.20
C GLU A 96 9.19 -6.11 12.55
N THR A 97 9.44 -4.88 12.14
CA THR A 97 8.49 -4.07 11.41
C THR A 97 9.23 -3.42 10.26
N ILE A 98 8.73 -3.63 9.04
CA ILE A 98 9.19 -2.86 7.88
C ILE A 98 8.20 -1.73 7.67
N VAL A 99 8.72 -0.51 7.69
CA VAL A 99 7.99 0.71 7.32
C VAL A 99 8.57 1.21 6.00
N LYS A 100 7.73 1.32 4.98
CA LYS A 100 8.03 2.08 3.76
C LYS A 100 7.16 3.33 3.77
N GLU A 101 7.78 4.49 3.61
CA GLU A 101 7.07 5.75 3.53
C GLU A 101 7.59 6.59 2.36
N GLY A 102 6.71 7.40 1.80
CA GLY A 102 7.00 8.12 0.58
C GLY A 102 5.86 9.05 0.23
N VAL A 103 5.91 10.25 0.79
CA VAL A 103 4.88 11.26 0.58
C VAL A 103 5.06 11.80 -0.85
N ASP A 104 6.21 12.39 -1.17
CA ASP A 104 6.49 12.87 -2.53
C ASP A 104 6.78 11.75 -3.54
N ASN A 105 7.13 10.55 -3.06
CA ASN A 105 7.41 9.38 -3.88
C ASN A 105 6.64 8.17 -3.32
N PRO A 106 5.36 7.97 -3.69
CA PRO A 106 4.53 6.93 -3.12
C PRO A 106 5.20 5.56 -3.21
N VAL A 107 5.07 4.78 -2.13
CA VAL A 107 5.56 3.40 -2.03
C VAL A 107 5.01 2.55 -3.17
N TYR A 108 3.72 2.73 -3.48
CA TYR A 108 3.06 2.15 -4.63
C TYR A 108 2.06 3.12 -5.26
N VAL A 109 1.87 2.97 -6.57
CA VAL A 109 0.75 3.56 -7.29
C VAL A 109 -0.07 2.40 -7.85
N LEU A 110 -1.27 2.20 -7.30
CA LEU A 110 -2.08 1.01 -7.56
C LEU A 110 -3.45 1.40 -8.15
N GLU A 111 -4.04 0.51 -8.94
CA GLU A 111 -5.34 0.71 -9.59
C GLU A 111 -6.19 -0.56 -9.55
N GLY A 112 -7.51 -0.42 -9.72
CA GLY A 112 -8.44 -1.55 -9.69
C GLY A 112 -8.48 -2.26 -8.33
N THR A 113 -8.56 -3.59 -8.35
CA THR A 113 -8.63 -4.37 -7.11
C THR A 113 -7.23 -4.68 -6.62
N VAL A 114 -6.91 -4.17 -5.42
CA VAL A 114 -5.67 -4.45 -4.72
C VAL A 114 -5.94 -5.48 -3.63
N GLU A 115 -5.14 -6.53 -3.60
CA GLU A 115 -5.19 -7.57 -2.59
C GLU A 115 -3.81 -7.75 -1.98
N VAL A 116 -3.75 -7.89 -0.67
CA VAL A 116 -2.54 -8.24 0.04
C VAL A 116 -2.68 -9.66 0.55
N TYR A 117 -1.74 -10.51 0.17
CA TYR A 117 -1.70 -11.90 0.54
C TYR A 117 -0.59 -12.15 1.55
N LEU A 118 -0.83 -13.13 2.43
CA LEU A 118 0.20 -13.81 3.20
C LEU A 118 0.54 -15.12 2.47
N ASN A 119 1.82 -15.35 2.21
CA ASN A 119 2.30 -16.53 1.50
C ASN A 119 3.00 -17.48 2.48
N ALA A 120 2.50 -18.72 2.57
CA ALA A 120 3.01 -19.76 3.46
C ALA A 120 4.29 -20.44 2.91
N VAL A 121 5.27 -19.63 2.49
CA VAL A 121 6.52 -20.11 1.87
C VAL A 121 7.48 -20.72 2.89
N PHE A 122 7.47 -20.21 4.13
CA PHE A 122 8.34 -20.70 5.21
C PHE A 122 7.71 -21.83 6.03
N GLY A 123 6.65 -22.45 5.49
CA GLY A 123 5.86 -23.51 6.10
C GLY A 123 4.44 -23.07 6.42
N ALA A 124 3.67 -23.96 7.04
CA ALA A 124 2.26 -23.71 7.32
C ALA A 124 2.05 -22.47 8.19
N VAL A 125 0.99 -21.72 7.91
CA VAL A 125 0.44 -20.68 8.77
C VAL A 125 -0.62 -21.35 9.64
N SER A 126 -0.51 -21.18 10.95
CA SER A 126 -1.44 -21.78 11.92
C SER A 126 -2.15 -20.69 12.74
N PRO A 127 -3.39 -20.94 13.19
CA PRO A 127 -4.08 -20.04 14.09
C PRO A 127 -3.25 -19.78 15.36
N GLY A 128 -3.34 -18.56 15.88
CA GLY A 128 -2.55 -18.05 17.00
C GLY A 128 -1.27 -17.30 16.58
N THR A 129 -0.81 -17.45 15.34
CA THR A 129 0.28 -16.61 14.80
C THR A 129 -0.29 -15.31 14.24
N VAL A 130 0.23 -14.18 14.73
CA VAL A 130 -0.25 -12.84 14.37
C VAL A 130 0.46 -12.35 13.12
N TYR A 131 -0.30 -11.90 12.14
CA TYR A 131 0.17 -11.17 10.97
C TYR A 131 -0.59 -9.84 10.87
N GLY A 132 0.11 -8.78 10.49
CA GLY A 132 -0.53 -7.48 10.36
C GLY A 132 0.04 -6.62 9.25
N LEU A 133 -0.81 -5.71 8.80
CA LEU A 133 -0.57 -4.76 7.73
C LEU A 133 -1.22 -3.43 8.13
N VAL A 134 -0.50 -2.32 7.96
CA VAL A 134 -1.12 -0.99 7.96
C VAL A 134 -0.73 -0.30 6.66
N LEU A 135 -1.72 0.08 5.87
CA LEU A 135 -1.52 0.82 4.63
C LEU A 135 -2.21 2.18 4.76
N HIS A 136 -1.47 3.25 4.52
CA HIS A 136 -2.06 4.57 4.27
C HIS A 136 -1.80 5.02 2.85
N GLY A 137 -2.80 5.68 2.28
CA GLY A 137 -2.68 6.28 0.95
C GLY A 137 -3.77 7.28 0.67
N TYR A 138 -3.74 7.83 -0.53
CA TYR A 138 -4.72 8.77 -1.02
C TYR A 138 -5.06 8.47 -2.47
N TYR A 139 -6.27 8.83 -2.89
CA TYR A 139 -6.69 8.66 -4.27
C TYR A 139 -6.24 9.86 -5.10
N SER A 140 -5.88 9.61 -6.35
CA SER A 140 -5.62 10.68 -7.32
C SER A 140 -6.10 10.25 -8.70
N ARG A 141 -6.56 11.17 -9.54
CA ARG A 141 -6.93 10.84 -10.92
C ARG A 141 -5.69 10.47 -11.72
N GLN A 142 -5.82 9.45 -12.56
CA GLN A 142 -4.85 9.14 -13.60
C GLN A 142 -5.16 10.11 -14.76
N GLU A 143 -4.29 11.07 -15.04
CA GLU A 143 -4.44 11.83 -16.28
C GLU A 143 -4.11 10.90 -17.45
N GLU A 144 -4.95 10.90 -18.49
CA GLU A 144 -4.63 10.27 -19.76
C GLU A 144 -3.32 10.87 -20.27
N LEU A 145 -2.39 10.03 -20.75
CA LEU A 145 -1.31 10.44 -21.64
C LEU A 145 -1.92 10.87 -22.99
N GLY A 146 -2.64 11.98 -22.98
CA GLY A 146 -3.31 12.57 -24.13
C GLY A 146 -2.39 13.55 -24.84
N GLY A 147 -1.81 13.09 -25.95
CA GLY A 147 -1.46 13.93 -27.11
C GLY A 147 -0.57 15.14 -26.87
N VAL A 148 0.74 14.93 -26.89
CA VAL A 148 1.67 15.97 -27.38
C VAL A 148 1.96 15.67 -28.85
N THR A 149 1.19 16.27 -29.75
CA THR A 149 1.66 16.59 -31.12
C THR A 149 2.61 17.76 -31.08
#